data_AF-A0A9Q3IUN7-F1
#
_entry.id   AF-A0A9Q3IUN7-F1
#
_cell.length_a   1.000
_cell.length_b   1.000
_cell.length_c   1.000
_cell.angle_alpha   90.00
_cell.angle_beta   90.00
_cell.angle_gamma   90.00
#
_symmetry.space_group_name_H-M   'P 1'
#
loop_
_entity.id
_entity.type
_entity.pdbx_description
1 polymer ?
#
loop_
_entity_poly.entity_id
_entity_poly.type
_entity_poly.pdbx_seq_one_letter_code
_entity_poly.pdbx_strand_id
1 'polypeptide(L)'
;MQTSGSLPERGNDSFIKFQVQSDYDYFVEKLKNQLKNYSIKACQDNQIEIGSEDAKLVESILLDVFMKYTLEFMRENFLVEGRPIDPSPEFATSDSSRHPNGMVEKPATKSHHRKKNDKQPPTRPCDTALNERVIRQQYALYDAAVGNTRKRKDLAAHILQRVEEAAQKANENLQNGVKEAERAEEEHQAESKIDPFKRWQVLNAELPKMTRIQEDYTDANKNILSLIESTPGLIDTADRAIKLHEEISTLLKTS
;
A
#
# COMPACT_ATOMS: atom_id res chain seq x y z
N MET A 1 -54.21 -52.00 5.69
CA MET A 1 -53.27 -53.15 5.76
C MET A 1 -52.06 -52.81 4.90
N GLN A 2 -50.88 -52.90 5.49
CA GLN A 2 -49.58 -52.76 4.84
C GLN A 2 -49.32 -53.94 3.91
N THR A 3 -48.75 -53.67 2.73
CA THR A 3 -47.79 -54.55 2.05
C THR A 3 -46.77 -53.68 1.34
N SER A 4 -45.71 -53.36 2.08
CA SER A 4 -44.30 -53.29 1.67
C SER A 4 -44.03 -53.10 0.17
N GLY A 5 -43.87 -51.84 -0.24
CA GLY A 5 -42.99 -51.50 -1.36
C GLY A 5 -41.55 -51.79 -0.95
N SER A 6 -40.89 -52.70 -1.65
CA SER A 6 -39.45 -52.91 -1.55
C SER A 6 -38.74 -51.60 -1.92
N LEU A 7 -38.03 -50.99 -0.97
CA LEU A 7 -37.04 -49.98 -1.29
C LEU A 7 -35.99 -50.62 -2.23
N PRO A 8 -35.53 -49.90 -3.27
CA PRO A 8 -34.41 -50.38 -4.06
C PRO A 8 -33.19 -50.48 -3.14
N GLU A 9 -32.48 -51.61 -3.21
CA GLU A 9 -31.13 -51.75 -2.68
C GLU A 9 -30.28 -50.57 -3.18
N ARG A 10 -29.93 -49.65 -2.28
CA ARG A 10 -28.82 -48.70 -2.49
C ARG A 10 -27.52 -49.50 -2.41
N GLY A 11 -27.27 -50.31 -3.43
CA GLY A 11 -25.98 -50.92 -3.69
C GLY A 11 -25.11 -49.98 -4.50
N ASN A 12 -23.84 -49.85 -4.10
CA ASN A 12 -22.75 -49.08 -4.69
C ASN A 12 -22.59 -47.66 -4.16
N ASP A 13 -22.12 -47.55 -2.91
CA ASP A 13 -21.39 -46.36 -2.49
C ASP A 13 -20.19 -46.17 -3.44
N SER A 14 -20.20 -45.08 -4.20
CA SER A 14 -19.21 -44.72 -5.20
C SER A 14 -17.92 -44.18 -4.57
N PHE A 15 -17.29 -44.98 -3.72
CA PHE A 15 -15.98 -44.67 -3.15
C PHE A 15 -14.87 -44.93 -4.16
N ILE A 16 -13.95 -43.98 -4.29
CA ILE A 16 -12.70 -44.19 -5.02
C ILE A 16 -11.73 -44.87 -4.05
N LYS A 17 -11.30 -46.08 -4.42
CA LYS A 17 -10.47 -46.96 -3.60
C LYS A 17 -9.04 -46.95 -4.10
N PHE A 18 -8.11 -46.55 -3.24
CA PHE A 18 -6.68 -46.66 -3.41
C PHE A 18 -6.22 -47.92 -2.66
N GLN A 19 -5.46 -48.80 -3.34
CA GLN A 19 -5.03 -50.06 -2.75
C GLN A 19 -3.99 -49.85 -1.67
N VAL A 20 -3.13 -48.84 -1.84
CA VAL A 20 -2.04 -48.51 -0.93
C VAL A 20 -1.91 -46.98 -0.83
N GLN A 21 -1.35 -46.47 0.27
CA GLN A 21 -1.14 -45.03 0.48
C GLN A 21 -0.34 -44.37 -0.66
N SER A 22 0.64 -45.08 -1.23
CA SER A 22 1.43 -44.59 -2.36
C SER A 22 0.60 -44.27 -3.60
N ASP A 23 -0.52 -44.97 -3.83
CA ASP A 23 -1.39 -44.73 -4.97
C ASP A 23 -2.17 -43.43 -4.80
N TYR A 24 -2.59 -43.14 -3.56
CA TYR A 24 -3.23 -41.89 -3.20
C TYR A 24 -2.23 -40.73 -3.32
N ASP A 25 -1.01 -40.88 -2.80
CA ASP A 25 0.03 -39.85 -2.89
C ASP A 25 0.39 -39.56 -4.36
N TYR A 26 0.49 -40.61 -5.18
CA TYR A 26 0.71 -40.47 -6.62
C TYR A 26 -0.46 -39.75 -7.32
N PHE A 27 -1.71 -40.05 -6.94
CA PHE A 27 -2.88 -39.35 -7.46
C PHE A 27 -2.85 -37.86 -7.11
N VAL A 28 -2.54 -37.51 -5.85
CA VAL A 28 -2.43 -36.12 -5.39
C VAL A 28 -1.34 -35.37 -6.15
N GLU A 29 -0.16 -35.98 -6.31
CA GLU A 29 0.95 -35.39 -7.08
C GLU A 29 0.60 -35.21 -8.56
N LYS A 30 -0.11 -36.17 -9.16
CA LYS A 30 -0.57 -36.04 -10.55
C LYS A 30 -1.57 -34.91 -10.71
N LEU A 31 -2.51 -34.76 -9.78
CA LEU A 31 -3.50 -33.67 -9.77
C LEU A 31 -2.81 -32.30 -9.60
N LYS A 32 -1.84 -32.22 -8.69
CA LYS A 32 -1.02 -31.03 -8.46
C LYS A 32 -0.26 -30.61 -9.72
N ASN A 33 0.37 -31.56 -10.40
CA ASN A 33 1.09 -31.32 -11.65
C ASN A 33 0.14 -30.88 -12.78
N GLN A 34 -1.06 -31.45 -12.87
CA GLN A 34 -2.07 -31.01 -13.83
C GLN A 34 -2.52 -29.57 -13.56
N LEU A 35 -2.80 -29.23 -12.30
CA LEU A 35 -3.21 -27.89 -11.93
C LEU A 35 -2.09 -26.86 -12.17
N LYS A 36 -0.85 -27.23 -11.89
CA LYS A 36 0.32 -26.40 -12.19
C LYS A 36 0.45 -26.13 -13.68
N ASN A 37 0.33 -27.16 -14.52
CA ASN A 37 0.39 -27.00 -15.98
C ASN A 37 -0.76 -26.13 -16.50
N TYR A 38 -1.95 -26.29 -15.95
CA TYR A 38 -3.10 -25.44 -16.28
C TYR A 38 -2.85 -23.98 -15.87
N SER A 39 -2.32 -23.74 -14.67
CA SER A 39 -1.97 -22.40 -14.18
C SER A 39 -0.94 -21.73 -15.09
N ILE A 40 0.12 -22.45 -15.47
CA ILE A 40 1.16 -21.92 -16.37
C ILE A 40 0.55 -21.51 -17.71
N LYS A 41 -0.27 -22.38 -18.30
CA LYS A 41 -0.95 -22.09 -19.57
C LYS A 41 -1.90 -20.90 -19.44
N ALA A 42 -2.68 -20.84 -18.36
CA ALA A 42 -3.59 -19.72 -18.10
C ALA A 42 -2.83 -18.39 -17.93
N CYS A 43 -1.68 -18.39 -17.24
CA CYS A 43 -0.83 -17.20 -17.14
C CYS A 43 -0.32 -16.76 -18.52
N GLN A 44 0.14 -17.70 -19.35
CA GLN A 44 0.58 -17.40 -20.72
C GLN A 44 -0.55 -16.83 -21.58
N ASP A 45 -1.75 -17.43 -21.52
CA ASP A 45 -2.93 -17.00 -22.28
C ASP A 45 -3.40 -15.59 -21.87
N ASN A 46 -3.17 -15.19 -20.61
CA ASN A 46 -3.53 -13.88 -20.06
C ASN A 46 -2.37 -12.87 -20.03
N GLN A 47 -1.26 -13.15 -20.71
CA GLN A 47 -0.07 -12.26 -20.77
C GLN A 47 0.53 -11.94 -19.39
N ILE A 48 0.39 -12.84 -18.42
CA ILE A 48 1.04 -12.76 -17.11
C ILE A 48 2.42 -13.40 -17.22
N GLU A 49 3.47 -12.65 -16.89
CA GLU A 49 4.84 -13.15 -16.91
C GLU A 49 5.04 -14.28 -15.88
N ILE A 50 5.55 -15.43 -16.34
CA ILE A 50 5.82 -16.57 -15.46
C ILE A 50 6.95 -16.19 -14.51
N GLY A 51 6.69 -16.31 -13.20
CA GLY A 51 7.64 -15.91 -12.15
C GLY A 51 7.44 -14.49 -11.61
N SER A 52 6.50 -13.72 -12.18
CA SER A 52 6.00 -12.48 -11.57
C SER A 52 5.35 -12.75 -10.21
N GLU A 53 5.24 -11.73 -9.36
CA GLU A 53 4.54 -11.82 -8.08
C GLU A 53 3.07 -12.23 -8.27
N ASP A 54 2.41 -11.75 -9.34
CA ASP A 54 1.04 -12.14 -9.66
C ASP A 54 0.95 -13.63 -10.04
N ALA A 55 1.88 -14.15 -10.83
CA ALA A 55 1.92 -15.57 -11.17
C ALA A 55 2.18 -16.46 -9.94
N LYS A 56 3.09 -16.03 -9.04
CA LYS A 56 3.36 -16.74 -7.78
C LYS A 56 2.13 -16.72 -6.85
N LEU A 57 1.43 -15.59 -6.78
CA LEU A 57 0.20 -15.46 -5.99
C LEU A 57 -0.88 -16.41 -6.52
N VAL A 58 -1.10 -16.44 -7.84
CA VAL A 58 -2.06 -17.36 -8.47
C VAL A 58 -1.67 -18.83 -8.24
N GLU A 59 -0.39 -19.18 -8.39
CA GLU A 59 0.11 -20.54 -8.11
C GLU A 59 -0.13 -20.91 -6.63
N SER A 60 0.12 -20.01 -5.69
CA SER A 60 -0.13 -20.27 -4.25
C SER A 60 -1.60 -20.47 -3.93
N ILE A 61 -2.50 -19.65 -4.49
CA ILE A 61 -3.94 -19.78 -4.26
C ILE A 61 -4.45 -21.10 -4.84
N LEU A 62 -4.01 -21.47 -6.04
CA LEU A 62 -4.46 -22.69 -6.70
C LEU A 62 -3.89 -23.95 -6.04
N LEU A 63 -2.58 -24.00 -5.80
CA LEU A 63 -1.90 -25.20 -5.30
C LEU A 63 -2.03 -25.38 -3.79
N ASP A 64 -2.10 -24.31 -2.99
CA ASP A 64 -2.13 -24.44 -1.53
C ASP A 64 -3.53 -24.28 -0.94
N VAL A 65 -4.35 -23.37 -1.48
CA VAL A 65 -5.71 -23.16 -0.98
C VAL A 65 -6.69 -24.07 -1.72
N PHE A 66 -6.87 -23.88 -3.03
CA PHE A 66 -7.90 -24.60 -3.79
C PHE A 66 -7.71 -26.12 -3.74
N MET A 67 -6.50 -26.63 -3.96
CA MET A 67 -6.21 -28.07 -3.87
C MET A 67 -6.52 -28.64 -2.49
N LYS A 68 -6.11 -27.95 -1.42
CA LYS A 68 -6.32 -28.39 -0.04
C LYS A 68 -7.79 -28.53 0.28
N TYR A 69 -8.60 -27.51 -0.02
CA TYR A 69 -10.05 -27.56 0.20
C TYR A 69 -10.76 -28.57 -0.70
N THR A 70 -10.28 -28.75 -1.94
CA THR A 70 -10.87 -29.71 -2.89
C THR A 70 -10.60 -31.15 -2.48
N LEU A 71 -9.37 -31.47 -2.05
CA LEU A 71 -9.04 -32.80 -1.53
C LEU A 71 -9.77 -33.10 -0.24
N GLU A 72 -9.90 -32.10 0.65
CA GLU A 72 -10.69 -32.22 1.87
C GLU A 72 -12.17 -32.46 1.58
N PHE A 73 -12.74 -31.75 0.60
CA PHE A 73 -14.12 -31.96 0.16
C PHE A 73 -14.35 -33.37 -0.43
N MET A 74 -13.40 -33.86 -1.24
CA MET A 74 -13.50 -35.19 -1.83
C MET A 74 -13.11 -36.32 -0.87
N ARG A 75 -12.43 -36.02 0.23
CA ARG A 75 -11.87 -36.99 1.19
C ARG A 75 -12.89 -38.01 1.67
N GLU A 76 -14.12 -37.57 1.94
CA GLU A 76 -15.21 -38.44 2.40
C GLU A 76 -15.55 -39.56 1.40
N ASN A 77 -15.16 -39.41 0.13
CA ASN A 77 -15.38 -40.39 -0.93
C ASN A 77 -14.11 -41.21 -1.25
N PHE A 78 -13.01 -41.03 -0.51
CA PHE A 78 -11.74 -41.72 -0.73
C PHE A 78 -11.48 -42.78 0.34
N LEU A 79 -11.06 -43.96 -0.09
CA LEU A 79 -10.63 -45.04 0.78
C LEU A 79 -9.20 -45.45 0.43
N VAL A 80 -8.32 -45.54 1.41
CA VAL A 80 -6.97 -46.10 1.28
C VAL A 80 -6.91 -47.38 2.10
N GLU A 81 -6.52 -48.49 1.48
CA GLU A 81 -6.52 -49.81 2.15
C GLU A 81 -7.87 -50.17 2.78
N GLY A 82 -8.97 -49.67 2.19
CA GLY A 82 -10.32 -49.84 2.69
C GLY A 82 -10.68 -48.99 3.92
N ARG A 83 -9.82 -48.05 4.34
CA ARG A 83 -10.06 -47.11 5.45
C ARG A 83 -10.31 -45.69 4.93
N PRO A 84 -11.21 -44.92 5.57
CA PRO A 84 -11.34 -43.49 5.31
C PRO A 84 -10.03 -42.76 5.60
N ILE A 85 -9.76 -41.72 4.83
CA ILE A 85 -8.62 -40.83 5.05
C ILE A 85 -8.96 -39.88 6.21
N ASP A 86 -8.02 -39.70 7.13
CA ASP A 86 -8.19 -38.78 8.26
C ASP A 86 -8.16 -37.31 7.81
N PRO A 87 -8.94 -36.41 8.43
CA PRO A 87 -8.84 -34.97 8.21
C PRO A 87 -7.44 -34.45 8.49
N SER A 88 -7.01 -33.47 7.67
CA SER A 88 -5.83 -32.68 8.04
C SER A 88 -6.09 -31.93 9.36
N PRO A 89 -5.06 -31.66 10.19
CA PRO A 89 -5.21 -31.05 11.52
C PRO A 89 -5.99 -29.73 11.55
N GLU A 90 -5.94 -28.97 10.45
CA GLU A 90 -6.66 -27.70 10.30
C GLU A 90 -8.17 -27.85 10.06
N PHE A 91 -8.60 -29.03 9.60
CA PHE A 91 -10.01 -29.40 9.43
C PHE A 91 -10.51 -30.36 10.51
N ALA A 92 -9.64 -30.76 11.43
CA ALA A 92 -10.00 -31.55 12.60
C ALA A 92 -10.78 -30.66 13.59
N THR A 93 -12.07 -30.48 13.34
CA THR A 93 -12.97 -29.82 14.30
C THR A 93 -13.10 -30.67 15.55
N SER A 94 -13.06 -30.04 16.73
CA SER A 94 -13.45 -30.66 18.01
C SER A 94 -14.92 -31.10 18.06
N ASP A 95 -15.72 -30.68 17.06
CA ASP A 95 -17.05 -31.23 16.79
C ASP A 95 -16.97 -32.40 15.82
N SER A 96 -16.91 -33.60 16.41
CA SER A 96 -17.15 -34.88 15.74
C SER A 96 -18.64 -35.04 15.42
N SER A 97 -19.19 -34.22 14.51
CA SER A 97 -20.58 -34.37 14.03
C SER A 97 -20.70 -34.63 12.52
N ARG A 98 -19.60 -34.50 11.76
CA ARG A 98 -19.56 -34.96 10.37
C ARG A 98 -19.14 -36.42 10.34
N HIS A 99 -20.13 -37.30 10.38
CA HIS A 99 -19.91 -38.70 10.06
C HIS A 99 -19.67 -38.84 8.54
N PRO A 100 -18.62 -39.57 8.12
CA PRO A 100 -18.50 -39.97 6.72
C PRO A 100 -19.76 -40.74 6.30
N ASN A 101 -20.23 -40.49 5.08
CA ASN A 101 -21.42 -41.16 4.55
C ASN A 101 -21.28 -42.69 4.69
N GLY A 102 -22.27 -43.34 5.32
CA GLY A 102 -22.43 -44.80 5.30
C GLY A 102 -22.13 -45.59 6.57
N MET A 103 -21.77 -44.99 7.71
CA MET A 103 -21.59 -45.77 8.97
C MET A 103 -22.82 -45.74 9.89
N VAL A 104 -23.35 -46.93 10.16
CA VAL A 104 -24.35 -47.21 11.22
C VAL A 104 -23.68 -47.06 12.59
N GLU A 105 -24.32 -46.31 13.48
CA GLU A 105 -23.89 -46.03 14.85
C GLU A 105 -23.56 -47.30 15.65
N LYS A 106 -22.42 -47.30 16.35
CA LYS A 106 -22.22 -48.10 17.55
C LYS A 106 -21.85 -47.17 18.71
N PRO A 107 -22.40 -47.39 19.92
CA PRO A 107 -22.30 -46.43 21.00
C PRO A 107 -20.88 -46.35 21.57
N ALA A 108 -20.51 -45.12 21.88
CA ALA A 108 -19.21 -44.70 22.40
C ALA A 108 -18.81 -45.45 23.68
N THR A 109 -17.59 -46.00 23.68
CA THR A 109 -16.86 -46.31 24.91
C THR A 109 -15.77 -45.28 25.12
N LYS A 110 -15.97 -44.42 26.12
CA LYS A 110 -14.97 -43.47 26.61
C LYS A 110 -13.77 -44.25 27.16
N SER A 111 -12.58 -44.01 26.61
CA SER A 111 -11.32 -44.43 27.24
C SER A 111 -10.36 -43.24 27.29
N HIS A 112 -10.16 -42.74 28.51
CA HIS A 112 -9.10 -41.79 28.83
C HIS A 112 -7.75 -42.52 28.82
N HIS A 113 -6.97 -42.36 27.75
CA HIS A 113 -5.53 -42.55 27.83
C HIS A 113 -4.79 -41.35 27.27
N ARG A 114 -4.30 -40.55 28.20
CA ARG A 114 -3.31 -39.48 28.05
C ARG A 114 -2.01 -40.08 27.52
N LYS A 115 -1.81 -40.08 26.20
CA LYS A 115 -0.51 -40.36 25.59
C LYS A 115 0.32 -39.08 25.52
N LYS A 116 1.46 -39.11 26.20
CA LYS A 116 2.55 -38.15 26.11
C LYS A 116 3.23 -38.29 24.74
N ASN A 117 3.58 -37.14 24.16
CA ASN A 117 4.63 -36.92 23.15
C ASN A 117 4.48 -37.64 21.81
N ASP A 118 3.54 -37.16 20.98
CA ASP A 118 3.75 -37.19 19.53
C ASP A 118 4.51 -35.92 19.13
N LYS A 119 5.72 -36.10 18.59
CA LYS A 119 6.53 -35.02 18.05
C LYS A 119 5.75 -34.37 16.91
N GLN A 120 5.40 -33.09 17.05
CA GLN A 120 4.83 -32.30 15.97
C GLN A 120 5.75 -32.39 14.73
N PRO A 121 5.17 -32.45 13.51
CA PRO A 121 5.96 -32.35 12.28
C PRO A 121 6.81 -31.08 12.32
N PRO A 122 8.01 -31.04 11.69
CA PRO A 122 8.91 -29.90 11.79
C PRO A 122 8.21 -28.66 11.22
N THR A 123 7.64 -27.84 12.10
CA THR A 123 7.19 -26.50 11.76
C THR A 123 8.39 -25.74 11.23
N ARG A 124 8.24 -25.09 10.07
CA ARG A 124 9.27 -24.18 9.52
C ARG A 124 9.78 -23.30 10.66
N PRO A 125 11.11 -23.13 10.82
CA PRO A 125 11.65 -22.32 11.90
C PRO A 125 11.02 -20.94 11.83
N CYS A 126 10.17 -20.62 12.80
CA CYS A 126 9.64 -19.28 12.96
C CYS A 126 10.80 -18.46 13.50
N ASP A 127 11.47 -17.74 12.61
CA ASP A 127 12.52 -16.81 13.00
C ASP A 127 11.86 -15.68 13.79
N THR A 128 11.92 -15.80 15.10
CA THR A 128 11.34 -14.84 16.05
C THR A 128 11.96 -13.46 15.89
N ALA A 129 13.23 -13.36 15.51
CA ALA A 129 13.89 -12.09 15.26
C ALA A 129 13.38 -11.42 13.98
N LEU A 130 13.14 -12.21 12.91
CA LEU A 130 12.51 -11.71 11.70
C LEU A 130 11.07 -11.26 11.98
N ASN A 131 10.31 -12.07 12.72
CA ASN A 131 8.93 -11.75 13.07
C ASN A 131 8.84 -10.45 13.91
N GLU A 132 9.71 -10.30 14.92
CA GLU A 132 9.80 -9.05 15.68
C GLU A 132 10.18 -7.85 14.82
N ARG A 133 11.09 -8.03 13.85
CA ARG A 133 11.49 -6.94 12.94
C ARG A 133 10.34 -6.53 12.02
N VAL A 134 9.59 -7.49 11.49
CA VAL A 134 8.39 -7.24 10.67
C VAL A 134 7.34 -6.49 11.49
N ILE A 135 7.06 -6.92 12.72
CA ILE A 135 6.11 -6.26 13.62
C ILE A 135 6.55 -4.81 13.90
N ARG A 136 7.83 -4.58 14.23
CA ARG A 136 8.37 -3.22 14.46
C ARG A 136 8.27 -2.33 13.22
N GLN A 137 8.54 -2.88 12.04
CA GLN A 137 8.40 -2.15 10.78
C GLN A 137 6.95 -1.81 10.47
N GLN A 138 6.00 -2.72 10.73
CA GLN A 138 4.58 -2.44 10.57
C GLN A 138 4.13 -1.30 11.49
N TYR A 139 4.48 -1.31 12.78
CA TYR A 139 4.17 -0.20 13.69
C TYR A 139 4.79 1.13 13.23
N ALA A 140 6.05 1.12 12.80
CA ALA A 140 6.72 2.32 12.29
C ALA A 140 6.02 2.89 11.04
N LEU A 141 5.56 2.02 10.13
CA LEU A 141 4.80 2.43 8.94
C LEU A 141 3.43 3.03 9.31
N TYR A 142 2.72 2.42 10.26
CA TYR A 142 1.43 2.95 10.72
C TYR A 142 1.59 4.31 11.42
N ASP A 143 2.57 4.45 12.31
CA ASP A 143 2.85 5.73 12.99
C ASP A 143 3.23 6.82 11.99
N ALA A 144 4.06 6.49 10.99
CA ALA A 144 4.41 7.41 9.92
C ALA A 144 3.20 7.81 9.06
N ALA A 145 2.30 6.87 8.75
CA ALA A 145 1.08 7.13 7.99
C ALA A 145 0.12 8.06 8.74
N VAL A 146 -0.08 7.84 10.05
CA VAL A 146 -0.90 8.71 10.91
C VAL A 146 -0.26 10.10 11.03
N GLY A 147 1.05 10.17 11.27
CA GLY A 147 1.80 11.42 11.35
C GLY A 147 1.73 12.23 10.05
N ASN A 148 1.86 11.58 8.90
CA ASN A 148 1.74 12.23 7.59
C ASN A 148 0.31 12.71 7.31
N THR A 149 -0.70 11.93 7.70
CA THR A 149 -2.10 12.33 7.55
C THR A 149 -2.40 13.57 8.39
N ARG A 150 -1.93 13.59 9.64
CA ARG A 150 -2.06 14.76 10.52
C ARG A 150 -1.35 15.99 9.96
N LYS A 151 -0.11 15.84 9.47
CA LYS A 151 0.60 16.93 8.79
C LYS A 151 -0.16 17.43 7.56
N ARG A 152 -0.67 16.55 6.70
CA ARG A 152 -1.45 16.97 5.52
C ARG A 152 -2.71 17.74 5.89
N LYS A 153 -3.37 17.38 6.99
CA LYS A 153 -4.56 18.08 7.48
C LYS A 153 -4.21 19.44 8.11
N ASP A 154 -3.25 19.46 9.02
CA ASP A 154 -3.01 20.63 9.89
C ASP A 154 -2.01 21.63 9.29
N LEU A 155 -1.06 21.18 8.46
CA LEU A 155 0.02 22.02 7.92
C LEU A 155 -0.51 23.08 6.96
N ALA A 156 -1.47 22.74 6.10
CA ALA A 156 -2.05 23.70 5.17
C ALA A 156 -2.74 24.86 5.91
N ALA A 157 -3.51 24.54 6.97
CA ALA A 157 -4.15 25.55 7.81
C ALA A 157 -3.11 26.42 8.53
N HIS A 158 -2.06 25.82 9.08
CA HIS A 158 -0.99 26.58 9.74
C HIS A 158 -0.23 27.50 8.77
N ILE A 159 0.05 27.05 7.54
CA ILE A 159 0.69 27.89 6.51
C ILE A 159 -0.22 29.06 6.15
N LEU A 160 -1.51 28.81 5.90
CA LEU A 160 -2.48 29.87 5.59
C LEU A 160 -2.55 30.90 6.71
N GLN A 161 -2.66 30.45 7.96
CA GLN A 161 -2.68 31.35 9.12
C GLN A 161 -1.43 32.24 9.17
N ARG A 162 -0.24 31.66 8.99
CA ARG A 162 1.02 32.42 8.99
C ARG A 162 1.10 33.44 7.85
N VAL A 163 0.58 33.09 6.67
CA VAL A 163 0.53 33.98 5.51
C VAL A 163 -0.47 35.10 5.75
N GLU A 164 -1.65 34.83 6.30
CA GLU A 164 -2.65 35.84 6.66
C GLU A 164 -2.11 36.81 7.71
N GLU A 165 -1.46 36.32 8.77
CA GLU A 165 -0.81 37.15 9.78
C GLU A 165 0.26 38.06 9.16
N ALA A 166 1.09 37.52 8.26
CA ALA A 166 2.11 38.30 7.55
C ALA A 166 1.50 39.36 6.62
N ALA A 167 0.42 39.01 5.90
CA ALA A 167 -0.29 39.91 5.00
C ALA A 167 -1.00 41.03 5.76
N GLN A 168 -1.65 40.72 6.88
CA GLN A 168 -2.26 41.72 7.76
C GLN A 168 -1.22 42.71 8.28
N LYS A 169 -0.09 42.21 8.79
CA LYS A 169 0.99 43.08 9.26
C LYS A 169 1.58 43.95 8.16
N ALA A 170 1.76 43.41 6.95
CA ALA A 170 2.22 44.19 5.80
C ALA A 170 1.21 45.29 5.42
N ASN A 171 -0.09 44.97 5.46
CA ASN A 171 -1.16 45.92 5.19
C ASN A 171 -1.22 47.04 6.24
N GLU A 172 -1.07 46.71 7.53
CA GLU A 172 -1.00 47.70 8.61
C GLU A 172 0.20 48.64 8.43
N ASN A 173 1.37 48.11 8.08
CA ASN A 173 2.56 48.91 7.79
C ASN A 173 2.33 49.84 6.59
N LEU A 174 1.71 49.35 5.52
CA LEU A 174 1.35 50.15 4.34
C LEU A 174 0.39 51.27 4.71
N GLN A 175 -0.68 50.98 5.47
CA GLN A 175 -1.64 52.00 5.91
C GLN A 175 -0.98 53.07 6.78
N ASN A 176 -0.06 52.68 7.66
CA ASN A 176 0.71 53.64 8.46
C ASN A 176 1.61 54.51 7.57
N GLY A 177 2.30 53.91 6.59
CA GLY A 177 3.13 54.65 5.63
C GLY A 177 2.31 55.61 4.76
N VAL A 178 1.10 55.23 4.35
CA VAL A 178 0.18 56.12 3.61
C VAL A 178 -0.22 57.33 4.47
N LYS A 179 -0.61 57.10 5.73
CA LYS A 179 -0.97 58.20 6.66
C LYS A 179 0.20 59.14 6.97
N GLU A 180 1.43 58.63 6.96
CA GLU A 180 2.64 59.46 7.10
C GLU A 180 2.92 60.28 5.84
N ALA A 181 2.75 59.67 4.66
CA ALA A 181 2.91 60.36 3.38
C ALA A 181 1.84 61.45 3.18
N GLU A 182 0.58 61.19 3.52
CA GLU A 182 -0.51 62.17 3.48
C GLU A 182 -0.21 63.37 4.40
N ARG A 183 0.23 63.12 5.64
CA ARG A 183 0.64 64.20 6.57
C ARG A 183 1.80 65.02 6.03
N ALA A 184 2.83 64.36 5.49
CA ALA A 184 3.98 65.06 4.90
C ALA A 184 3.56 65.88 3.66
N GLU A 185 2.61 65.38 2.85
CA GLU A 185 2.09 66.11 1.69
C GLU A 185 1.23 67.31 2.10
N GLU A 186 0.41 67.18 3.15
CA GLU A 186 -0.36 68.29 3.72
C GLU A 186 0.56 69.38 4.29
N GLU A 187 1.59 69.00 5.05
CA GLU A 187 2.61 69.93 5.56
C GLU A 187 3.35 70.63 4.42
N HIS A 188 3.76 69.88 3.39
CA HIS A 188 4.44 70.41 2.22
C HIS A 188 3.55 71.35 1.38
N GLN A 189 2.27 71.03 1.21
CA GLN A 189 1.31 71.93 0.55
C GLN A 189 1.07 73.20 1.37
N ALA A 190 1.00 73.11 2.70
CA ALA A 190 0.88 74.26 3.58
C ALA A 190 2.10 75.18 3.48
N GLU A 191 3.33 74.62 3.50
CA GLU A 191 4.56 75.40 3.33
C GLU A 191 4.67 76.06 1.94
N SER A 192 4.25 75.36 0.88
CA SER A 192 4.29 75.90 -0.50
C SER A 192 3.38 77.11 -0.74
N LYS A 193 2.34 77.28 0.10
CA LYS A 193 1.42 78.42 0.07
C LYS A 193 1.99 79.66 0.77
N ILE A 194 2.99 79.48 1.64
CA ILE A 194 3.50 80.54 2.52
C ILE A 194 4.76 81.21 1.94
N ASP A 195 5.61 80.48 1.21
CA ASP A 195 6.90 80.99 0.72
C ASP A 195 7.08 80.84 -0.83
N PRO A 196 7.13 81.94 -1.59
CA PRO A 196 7.35 81.94 -3.04
C PRO A 196 8.67 81.29 -3.50
N PHE A 197 9.73 81.33 -2.68
CA PHE A 197 11.04 80.77 -3.05
C PHE A 197 11.05 79.25 -2.92
N LYS A 198 10.46 78.71 -1.85
CA LYS A 198 10.24 77.26 -1.68
C LYS A 198 9.34 76.68 -2.77
N ARG A 199 8.28 77.39 -3.18
CA ARG A 199 7.38 76.95 -4.26
C ARG A 199 8.09 76.74 -5.60
N TRP A 200 9.07 77.60 -5.92
CA TRP A 200 9.87 77.46 -7.14
C TRP A 200 10.84 76.27 -7.07
N GLN A 201 11.45 76.02 -5.90
CA GLN A 201 12.30 74.84 -5.68
C GLN A 201 11.51 73.53 -5.82
N VAL A 202 10.28 73.48 -5.32
CA VAL A 202 9.40 72.30 -5.42
C VAL A 202 9.03 71.97 -6.86
N LEU A 203 8.70 72.98 -7.67
CA LEU A 203 8.31 72.80 -9.08
C LEU A 203 9.48 72.37 -9.98
N ASN A 204 10.70 72.72 -9.59
CA ASN A 204 11.91 72.47 -10.39
C ASN A 204 12.87 71.42 -9.78
N ALA A 205 12.53 70.81 -8.64
CA ALA A 205 13.32 69.70 -8.12
C ALA A 205 13.19 68.51 -9.06
N GLU A 206 14.31 68.05 -9.64
CA GLU A 206 14.35 66.79 -10.39
C GLU A 206 13.79 65.67 -9.50
N LEU A 207 12.80 64.93 -10.00
CA LEU A 207 12.10 63.91 -9.22
C LEU A 207 13.11 62.92 -8.62
N PRO A 208 13.31 62.90 -7.29
CA PRO A 208 14.18 61.93 -6.61
C PRO A 208 13.71 60.48 -6.82
N LYS A 209 12.48 60.30 -7.30
CA LYS A 209 11.87 59.01 -7.61
C LYS A 209 12.40 58.42 -8.93
N MET A 210 12.92 59.22 -9.87
CA MET A 210 13.31 58.70 -11.18
C MET A 210 14.60 57.88 -11.11
N THR A 211 15.58 58.32 -10.32
CA THR A 211 16.82 57.56 -10.04
C THR A 211 16.54 56.26 -9.29
N ARG A 212 15.68 56.30 -8.26
CA ARG A 212 15.25 55.07 -7.55
C ARG A 212 14.56 54.07 -8.47
N ILE A 213 13.61 54.55 -9.30
CA ILE A 213 12.93 53.68 -10.27
C ILE A 213 13.93 53.09 -11.27
N GLN A 214 14.94 53.85 -11.68
CA GLN A 214 16.02 53.36 -12.55
C GLN A 214 16.87 52.29 -11.87
N GLU A 215 17.23 52.46 -10.61
CA GLU A 215 17.97 51.48 -9.81
C GLU A 215 17.14 50.19 -9.66
N ASP A 216 15.86 50.30 -9.31
CA ASP A 216 14.93 49.17 -9.18
C ASP A 216 14.81 48.38 -10.51
N TYR A 217 14.69 49.08 -11.64
CA TYR A 217 14.66 48.44 -12.96
C TYR A 217 16.00 47.76 -13.32
N THR A 218 17.11 48.38 -12.93
CA THR A 218 18.45 47.84 -13.21
C THR A 218 18.70 46.57 -12.41
N ASP A 219 18.28 46.53 -11.15
CA ASP A 219 18.44 45.36 -10.28
C ASP A 219 17.47 44.24 -10.66
N ALA A 220 16.24 44.55 -11.06
CA ALA A 220 15.31 43.57 -11.63
C ALA A 220 15.91 42.90 -12.89
N ASN A 221 16.52 43.68 -13.78
CA ASN A 221 17.16 43.13 -14.98
C ASN A 221 18.36 42.24 -14.65
N LYS A 222 19.18 42.58 -13.65
CA LYS A 222 20.28 41.71 -13.20
C LYS A 222 19.77 40.37 -12.67
N ASN A 223 18.69 40.40 -11.88
CA ASN A 223 18.07 39.18 -11.34
C ASN A 223 17.51 38.28 -12.44
N ILE A 224 16.84 38.87 -13.44
CA ILE A 224 16.33 38.14 -14.61
C ILE A 224 17.48 37.48 -15.38
N LEU A 225 18.57 38.21 -15.63
CA LEU A 225 19.74 37.66 -16.32
C LEU A 225 20.39 36.50 -15.55
N SER A 226 20.57 36.64 -14.24
CA SER A 226 21.08 35.56 -13.39
C SER A 226 20.18 34.31 -13.42
N LEU A 227 18.86 34.50 -13.48
CA LEU A 227 17.91 33.40 -13.64
C LEU A 227 18.09 32.70 -14.99
N ILE A 228 18.17 33.47 -16.08
CA ILE A 228 18.35 32.93 -17.44
C ILE A 228 19.66 32.13 -17.54
N GLU A 229 20.74 32.61 -16.93
CA GLU A 229 22.03 31.93 -16.93
C GLU A 229 22.03 30.63 -16.09
N SER A 230 21.27 30.58 -15.00
CA SER A 230 21.23 29.41 -14.10
C SER A 230 20.21 28.33 -14.49
N THR A 231 19.19 28.69 -15.27
CA THR A 231 18.10 27.77 -15.66
C THR A 231 18.59 26.54 -16.45
N PRO A 232 19.49 26.65 -17.45
CA PRO A 232 20.01 25.50 -18.19
C PRO A 232 20.71 24.47 -17.29
N GLY A 233 21.53 24.91 -16.33
CA GLY A 233 22.19 24.02 -15.40
C GLY A 233 21.21 23.29 -14.46
N LEU A 234 20.10 23.94 -14.11
CA LEU A 234 19.03 23.31 -13.33
C LEU A 234 18.33 22.20 -14.13
N ILE A 235 18.08 22.43 -15.42
CA ILE A 235 17.49 21.46 -16.34
C ILE A 235 18.41 20.24 -16.49
N ASP A 236 19.71 20.45 -16.72
CA ASP A 236 20.68 19.37 -16.83
C ASP A 236 20.77 18.53 -15.55
N THR A 237 20.68 19.20 -14.39
CA THR A 237 20.70 18.52 -13.08
C THR A 237 19.44 17.68 -12.86
N ALA A 238 18.27 18.21 -13.24
CA ALA A 238 17.00 17.50 -13.17
C ALA A 238 16.97 16.29 -14.11
N ASP A 239 17.42 16.45 -15.37
CA ASP A 239 17.52 15.36 -16.34
C ASP A 239 18.46 14.24 -15.85
N ARG A 240 19.57 14.60 -15.22
CA ARG A 240 20.49 13.62 -14.64
C ARG A 240 19.87 12.90 -13.45
N ALA A 241 19.12 13.59 -12.60
CA ALA A 241 18.41 12.98 -11.47
C ALA A 241 17.33 11.99 -11.94
N ILE A 242 16.61 12.32 -13.02
CA ILE A 242 15.61 11.44 -13.64
C ILE A 242 16.29 10.16 -14.15
N LYS A 243 17.39 10.29 -14.91
CA LYS A 243 18.14 9.12 -15.42
C LYS A 243 18.64 8.22 -14.30
N LEU A 244 19.21 8.79 -13.24
CA LEU A 244 19.67 8.02 -12.07
C LEU A 244 18.51 7.28 -11.37
N HIS A 245 17.34 7.91 -11.29
CA HIS A 245 16.15 7.25 -10.73
C HIS A 245 15.69 6.06 -11.58
N GLU A 246 15.73 6.18 -12.92
CA GLU A 246 15.42 5.08 -13.85
C GLU A 246 16.45 3.95 -13.76
N GLU A 247 17.75 4.27 -13.65
CA GLU A 247 18.83 3.29 -13.46
C GLU A 247 18.69 2.52 -12.14
N ILE A 248 18.38 3.20 -11.03
CA ILE A 248 18.15 2.54 -9.73
C ILE A 248 16.88 1.67 -9.79
N SER A 249 15.81 2.17 -10.41
CA SER A 249 14.55 1.43 -10.53
C SER A 249 14.68 0.18 -11.39
N THR A 250 15.53 0.20 -12.41
CA THR A 250 15.81 -0.97 -13.26
C THR A 250 16.68 -1.98 -12.52
N LEU A 251 17.75 -1.54 -11.84
CA LEU A 251 18.59 -2.40 -10.99
C LEU A 251 17.81 -3.13 -9.89
N LEU A 252 16.86 -2.44 -9.24
CA LEU A 252 15.99 -3.03 -8.21
C LEU A 252 14.96 -4.01 -8.77
N LYS A 253 14.58 -3.93 -10.06
CA LYS A 253 13.70 -4.89 -10.71
C LYS A 253 14.43 -6.14 -11.21
N THR A 254 15.74 -6.04 -11.43
CA THR A 254 16.59 -7.15 -11.90
C THR A 254 17.26 -7.94 -10.77
N SER A 255 17.09 -7.54 -9.51
CA SER A 255 17.63 -8.22 -8.33
C SER A 255 16.54 -8.90 -7.51
#